data_AF-A0AAE1SPD1-F1
#
_entry.id   AF-A0AAE1SPD1-F1
#
_cell.length_a   1.000
_cell.length_b   1.000
_cell.length_c   1.000
_cell.angle_alpha   90.00
_cell.angle_beta   90.00
_cell.angle_gamma   90.00
#
_symmetry.space_group_name_H-M   'P 1'
#
loop_
_entity.id
_entity.type
_entity.pdbx_description
1 polymer ?
#
loop_
_entity_poly.entity_id
_entity_poly.type
_entity_poly.pdbx_seq_one_letter_code
_entity_poly.pdbx_strand_id
1 'polypeptide(L)'
;MAAKKITRNPDLIRGVGTVLIILAGRFKGKRVVFLKQLKSGLLLVTGPFKLNGVPLRRVNQAYVIATSTKVDVSGVNAEKIDDKYFAKQAEKKQKKGEGEFFEEKKEETNVLLQEKKDDQKAVDAALIKAIEGVPNLKD
;
A
#
# COMPACT_ATOMS: atom_id res chain seq x y z
N MET A 1 24.03 22.92 28.66
CA MET A 1 22.81 22.58 27.90
C MET A 1 23.09 21.32 27.08
N ALA A 2 22.49 20.18 27.45
CA ALA A 2 22.73 18.92 26.75
C ALA A 2 22.05 18.95 25.37
N ALA A 3 22.82 18.77 24.31
CA ALA A 3 22.30 18.56 22.96
C ALA A 3 21.47 17.26 22.97
N LYS A 4 20.15 17.41 22.89
CA LYS A 4 19.22 16.28 22.78
C LYS A 4 19.52 15.62 21.43
N LYS A 5 20.29 14.53 21.46
CA LYS A 5 20.52 13.65 20.32
C LYS A 5 19.16 13.36 19.69
N ILE A 6 18.93 13.81 18.46
CA ILE A 6 17.75 13.42 17.69
C ILE A 6 17.98 11.95 17.32
N THR A 7 17.64 11.05 18.24
CA THR A 7 17.49 9.64 17.90
C THR A 7 16.34 9.58 16.90
N ARG A 8 16.65 9.23 15.65
CA ARG A 8 15.63 8.82 14.68
C ARG A 8 15.01 7.54 15.26
N ASN A 9 13.96 7.68 16.06
CA ASN A 9 13.28 6.55 16.66
C ASN A 9 12.81 5.62 15.53
N PRO A 10 13.28 4.36 15.46
CA PRO A 10 12.77 3.39 14.51
C PRO A 10 11.28 3.06 14.76
N ASP A 11 10.74 3.42 15.94
CA ASP A 11 9.33 3.28 16.33
C ASP A 11 8.40 4.37 15.74
N LEU A 12 8.80 5.02 14.64
CA LEU A 12 8.05 6.13 14.04
C LEU A 12 6.67 5.72 13.52
N ILE A 13 6.43 4.43 13.28
CA ILE A 13 5.11 3.91 12.93
C ILE A 13 4.46 3.40 14.21
N ARG A 14 3.57 4.21 14.77
CA ARG A 14 2.95 4.03 16.10
C ARG A 14 1.97 2.85 16.21
N GLY A 15 2.08 1.86 15.33
CA GLY A 15 1.21 0.70 15.23
C GLY A 15 0.41 0.65 13.93
N VAL A 16 -0.10 -0.54 13.65
CA VAL A 16 -1.03 -0.84 12.55
C VAL A 16 -2.25 0.09 12.65
N GLY A 17 -2.73 0.61 11.51
CA GLY A 17 -3.82 1.58 11.42
C GLY A 17 -3.41 3.06 11.50
N THR A 18 -2.12 3.36 11.66
CA THR A 18 -1.62 4.75 11.65
C THR A 18 -1.78 5.39 10.27
N VAL A 19 -2.21 6.65 10.23
CA VAL A 19 -2.28 7.43 8.99
C VAL A 19 -0.90 7.98 8.64
N LEU A 20 -0.43 7.70 7.43
CA LEU A 20 0.83 8.12 6.88
C LEU A 20 0.63 9.15 5.77
N ILE A 21 1.57 10.08 5.62
CA ILE A 21 1.65 11.02 4.50
C ILE A 21 2.81 10.60 3.61
N ILE A 22 2.54 10.34 2.33
CA ILE A 22 3.56 9.98 1.36
C ILE A 22 4.33 11.23 0.93
N LEU A 23 5.66 11.17 0.98
CA LEU A 23 6.53 12.31 0.63
C LEU A 23 7.03 12.27 -0.82
N ALA A 24 7.00 11.11 -1.47
CA ALA A 24 7.62 10.93 -2.78
C ALA A 24 6.81 10.01 -3.71
N GLY A 25 7.01 10.20 -5.02
CA GLY A 25 6.33 9.45 -6.07
C GLY A 25 4.98 10.05 -6.48
N ARG A 26 4.21 9.29 -7.28
CA ARG A 26 2.94 9.74 -7.87
C ARG A 26 1.90 10.18 -6.84
N PHE A 27 1.94 9.59 -5.64
CA PHE A 27 0.96 9.84 -4.57
C PHE A 27 1.50 10.76 -3.48
N LYS A 28 2.49 11.60 -3.79
CA LYS A 28 3.03 12.59 -2.85
C LYS A 28 1.92 13.50 -2.31
N GLY A 29 1.95 13.75 -1.00
CA GLY A 29 0.97 14.57 -0.27
C GLY A 29 -0.32 13.83 0.09
N LYS A 30 -0.56 12.61 -0.43
CA LYS A 30 -1.75 11.84 -0.09
C LYS A 30 -1.62 11.19 1.29
N ARG A 31 -2.73 11.17 2.01
CA ARG A 31 -2.91 10.45 3.26
C ARG A 31 -3.29 9.00 2.97
N VAL A 32 -2.59 8.07 3.59
CA VAL A 32 -2.79 6.62 3.43
C VAL A 32 -2.80 5.95 4.79
N VAL A 33 -3.46 4.81 4.90
CA VAL A 33 -3.50 4.00 6.12
C VAL A 33 -2.43 2.92 6.05
N PHE A 34 -1.69 2.77 7.14
CA PHE A 34 -0.72 1.70 7.32
C PHE A 34 -1.42 0.40 7.76
N LEU A 35 -1.21 -0.69 7.01
CA LEU A 35 -1.81 -1.98 7.31
C LEU A 35 -0.84 -2.92 8.01
N LYS A 36 0.34 -3.16 7.42
CA LYS A 36 1.28 -4.18 7.90
C LYS A 36 2.69 -3.86 7.42
N GLN A 37 3.68 -4.24 8.22
CA GLN A 37 5.08 -4.28 7.77
C GLN A 37 5.35 -5.63 7.11
N LEU A 38 5.86 -5.60 5.87
CA LEU A 38 6.23 -6.79 5.13
C LEU A 38 7.59 -7.34 5.59
N LYS A 39 7.89 -8.60 5.24
CA LYS A 39 9.16 -9.25 5.60
C LYS A 39 10.37 -8.53 5.01
N SER A 40 10.20 -7.84 3.89
CA SER A 40 11.22 -6.97 3.28
C SER A 40 11.54 -5.69 4.08
N GLY A 41 10.76 -5.39 5.13
CA GLY A 41 10.84 -4.13 5.88
C GLY A 41 10.07 -2.97 5.23
N LEU A 42 9.48 -3.19 4.04
CA LEU A 42 8.59 -2.22 3.39
C LEU A 42 7.22 -2.19 4.07
N LEU A 43 6.56 -1.04 3.97
CA LEU A 43 5.22 -0.83 4.53
C LEU A 43 4.17 -1.14 3.49
N LEU A 44 3.21 -2.00 3.84
CA LEU A 44 1.97 -2.14 3.11
C LEU A 44 1.03 -1.00 3.53
N VAL A 45 0.71 -0.15 2.56
CA VAL A 45 -0.21 0.98 2.73
C VAL A 45 -1.34 0.89 1.73
N THR A 46 -2.48 1.46 2.09
CA THR A 46 -3.61 1.68 1.18
C THR A 46 -4.24 3.03 1.52
N GLY A 47 -4.66 3.78 0.52
CA GLY A 47 -5.55 4.92 0.73
C GLY A 47 -6.82 4.61 -0.04
N PRO A 48 -7.96 4.31 0.62
CA PRO A 48 -9.11 3.67 -0.02
C PRO A 48 -9.33 4.21 -1.41
N PHE A 49 -9.30 3.33 -2.42
CA PHE A 49 -9.09 3.75 -3.80
C PHE A 49 -10.19 4.70 -4.27
N LYS A 50 -11.41 4.53 -3.73
CA LYS A 50 -12.56 5.42 -3.95
C LYS A 50 -12.39 6.84 -3.43
N LEU A 51 -11.58 7.04 -2.38
CA LEU A 51 -11.34 8.35 -1.77
C LEU A 51 -10.11 9.01 -2.42
N ASN A 52 -8.96 8.35 -2.34
CA ASN A 52 -7.67 8.99 -2.62
C ASN A 52 -7.00 8.50 -3.90
N GLY A 53 -7.55 7.47 -4.55
CA GLY A 53 -6.99 6.84 -5.74
C GLY A 53 -5.66 6.11 -5.49
N VAL A 54 -5.32 5.81 -4.24
CA VAL A 54 -4.07 5.15 -3.86
C VAL A 54 -4.32 3.65 -3.64
N PRO A 55 -3.97 2.77 -4.59
CA PRO A 55 -4.17 1.34 -4.39
C PRO A 55 -3.23 0.80 -3.30
N LEU A 56 -3.44 -0.46 -2.94
CA LEU A 56 -2.52 -1.25 -2.14
C LEU A 56 -1.11 -1.14 -2.73
N ARG A 57 -0.18 -0.62 -1.92
CA ARG A 57 1.16 -0.30 -2.37
C ARG A 57 2.19 -0.53 -1.28
N ARG A 58 3.39 -0.91 -1.72
CA ARG A 58 4.57 -0.96 -0.86
C ARG A 58 5.27 0.39 -0.84
N VAL A 59 5.56 0.90 0.35
CA VAL A 59 6.26 2.18 0.54
C VAL A 59 7.42 2.01 1.52
N ASN A 60 8.54 2.66 1.25
CA ASN A 60 9.68 2.68 2.14
C ASN A 60 9.43 3.70 3.27
N GLN A 61 9.76 3.31 4.50
CA GLN A 61 9.64 4.09 5.73
C GLN A 61 10.30 5.48 5.62
N ALA A 62 11.40 5.62 4.88
CA ALA A 62 12.09 6.89 4.71
C ALA A 62 11.27 7.96 3.96
N TYR A 63 10.26 7.55 3.19
CA TYR A 63 9.43 8.44 2.37
C TYR A 63 8.01 8.63 2.92
N VAL A 64 7.81 8.36 4.21
CA VAL A 64 6.52 8.58 4.87
C VAL A 64 6.69 9.39 6.15
N ILE A 65 5.70 10.21 6.45
CA ILE A 65 5.53 10.82 7.77
C ILE A 65 4.37 10.13 8.46
N ALA A 66 4.62 9.56 9.63
CA ALA A 66 3.56 9.05 10.49
C ALA A 66 2.88 10.21 11.21
N THR A 67 1.57 10.29 11.09
CA THR A 67 0.77 11.27 11.83
C THR A 67 0.34 10.69 13.18
N SER A 68 -0.24 11.52 14.04
CA SER A 68 -0.82 11.07 15.32
C SER A 68 -2.17 10.38 15.16
N THR A 69 -2.81 10.49 13.99
CA THR A 69 -4.13 9.95 13.73
C THR A 69 -4.06 8.44 13.50
N LYS A 70 -4.94 7.70 14.17
CA LYS A 70 -5.09 6.26 14.04
C LYS A 70 -6.50 5.93 13.60
N VAL A 71 -6.60 4.95 12.72
CA VAL A 71 -7.84 4.34 12.26
C VAL A 71 -7.86 2.92 12.80
N ASP A 72 -9.00 2.46 13.29
CA ASP A 72 -9.14 1.06 13.65
C ASP A 72 -9.20 0.20 12.37
N VAL A 73 -8.29 -0.77 12.28
CA VAL A 73 -8.13 -1.65 11.12
C VAL A 73 -8.30 -3.13 11.49
N SER A 74 -8.89 -3.41 12.66
CA SER A 74 -9.19 -4.75 13.17
C SER A 74 -9.98 -5.63 12.19
N GLY A 75 -10.82 -5.03 11.33
CA GLY A 75 -11.60 -5.74 10.31
C GLY A 75 -10.89 -5.97 8.97
N VAL A 76 -9.62 -5.57 8.82
CA VAL A 76 -8.90 -5.63 7.53
C VAL A 76 -7.97 -6.84 7.47
N ASN A 77 -8.36 -7.84 6.68
CA ASN A 77 -7.52 -9.02 6.44
C ASN A 77 -6.51 -8.77 5.33
N ALA A 78 -5.27 -8.43 5.70
CA ALA A 78 -4.14 -8.22 4.78
C ALA A 78 -3.12 -9.38 4.80
N GLU A 79 -3.47 -10.54 5.37
CA GLU A 79 -2.53 -11.66 5.56
C GLU A 79 -2.05 -12.29 4.26
N LYS A 80 -2.90 -12.31 3.23
CA LYS A 80 -2.58 -12.87 1.91
C LYS A 80 -1.65 -11.96 1.08
N ILE A 81 -1.47 -10.71 1.50
CA ILE A 81 -0.73 -9.69 0.75
C ILE A 81 0.71 -9.62 1.29
N ASP A 82 1.58 -10.40 0.67
CA ASP A 82 3.02 -10.45 0.97
C ASP A 82 3.87 -9.81 -0.13
N ASP A 83 5.19 -9.70 0.08
CA ASP A 83 6.13 -9.13 -0.90
C ASP A 83 6.04 -9.77 -2.30
N LYS A 84 5.70 -11.07 -2.38
CA LYS A 84 5.53 -11.82 -3.62
C LYS A 84 4.33 -11.31 -4.45
N TYR A 85 3.28 -10.82 -3.79
CA TYR A 85 2.09 -10.27 -4.44
C TYR A 85 2.41 -9.07 -5.35
N PHE A 86 3.42 -8.30 -4.96
CA PHE A 86 3.87 -7.11 -5.68
C PHE A 86 5.10 -7.35 -6.54
N ALA A 87 5.60 -8.59 -6.62
CA ALA A 87 6.66 -8.92 -7.56
C ALA A 87 6.11 -8.73 -8.98
N LYS A 88 6.81 -7.92 -9.78
CA LYS A 88 6.57 -7.95 -11.23
C LYS A 88 6.99 -9.33 -11.71
N GLN A 89 6.11 -10.04 -12.42
CA GLN A 89 6.54 -11.18 -13.22
C GLN A 89 7.58 -10.65 -14.22
N ALA A 90 8.85 -10.97 -13.96
CA ALA A 90 9.91 -10.65 -14.88
C ALA A 90 9.73 -11.57 -16.07
N GLU A 91 9.29 -11.01 -17.19
CA GLU A 91 9.31 -11.70 -18.47
C GLU A 91 10.76 -12.12 -18.72
N LYS A 92 11.04 -13.42 -18.64
CA LYS A 92 12.28 -13.95 -19.21
C LYS A 92 12.24 -13.56 -20.68
N LYS A 93 13.20 -12.74 -21.14
CA LYS A 93 13.42 -12.49 -22.56
C LYS A 93 13.75 -13.84 -23.22
N GLN A 94 12.74 -14.59 -23.62
CA GLN A 94 12.89 -15.69 -24.56
C GLN A 94 13.04 -15.05 -25.94
N LYS A 95 14.17 -15.28 -26.60
CA LYS A 95 14.29 -15.03 -28.04
C LYS A 95 13.34 -16.02 -28.74
N LYS A 96 12.22 -15.58 -29.32
CA LYS A 96 11.52 -16.22 -30.47
C LYS A 96 10.19 -15.51 -30.82
N GLY A 97 10.02 -15.15 -32.11
CA GLY A 97 8.76 -15.06 -32.87
C GLY A 97 7.81 -13.88 -32.61
N GLU A 98 7.62 -13.01 -33.61
CA GLU A 98 6.79 -11.78 -33.56
C GLU A 98 5.25 -11.98 -33.52
N GLY A 99 4.72 -13.20 -33.54
CA GLY A 99 3.28 -13.44 -33.75
C GLY A 99 2.44 -13.80 -32.51
N GLU A 100 2.95 -14.62 -31.60
CA GLU A 100 2.14 -15.27 -30.54
C GLU A 100 2.32 -14.63 -29.15
N PHE A 101 3.22 -13.65 -29.02
CA PHE A 101 3.62 -13.06 -27.73
C PHE A 101 2.63 -12.05 -27.12
N PHE A 102 1.63 -11.61 -27.90
CA PHE A 102 0.76 -10.50 -27.50
C PHE A 102 -0.60 -10.93 -26.94
N GLU A 103 -1.06 -12.16 -27.21
CA GLU A 103 -2.35 -12.64 -26.72
C GLU A 103 -2.26 -13.28 -25.32
N GLU A 104 -1.38 -14.27 -25.09
CA GLU A 104 -1.27 -14.95 -23.78
C GLU A 104 -0.91 -13.99 -22.64
N LYS A 105 -0.03 -13.02 -22.89
CA LYS A 105 0.33 -12.00 -21.90
C LYS A 105 -0.81 -11.09 -21.49
N LYS A 106 -1.72 -10.78 -22.41
CA LYS A 106 -2.87 -9.92 -22.11
C LYS A 106 -3.82 -10.65 -21.18
N GLU A 107 -4.06 -11.94 -21.40
CA GLU A 107 -4.99 -12.71 -20.57
C GLU A 107 -4.48 -12.90 -19.14
N GLU A 108 -3.22 -13.30 -18.96
CA GLU A 108 -2.63 -13.47 -17.61
C GLU A 108 -2.54 -12.15 -16.83
N THR A 109 -2.18 -11.05 -17.50
CA THR A 109 -2.18 -9.72 -16.85
C THR A 109 -3.59 -9.24 -16.52
N ASN A 110 -4.59 -9.57 -17.33
CA ASN A 110 -5.99 -9.22 -17.07
C ASN A 110 -6.56 -9.98 -15.86
N VAL A 111 -6.29 -11.28 -15.73
CA VAL A 111 -6.75 -12.09 -14.58
C VAL A 111 -6.11 -11.61 -13.27
N LEU A 112 -4.79 -11.38 -13.26
CA LEU A 112 -4.09 -10.82 -12.09
C LEU A 112 -4.56 -9.40 -11.75
N LEU A 113 -4.98 -8.62 -12.75
CA LEU A 113 -5.61 -7.32 -12.52
C LEU A 113 -6.99 -7.46 -11.84
N GLN A 114 -7.74 -8.50 -12.20
CA GLN A 114 -9.07 -8.77 -11.64
C GLN A 114 -8.94 -9.10 -10.15
N GLU A 115 -8.06 -10.04 -9.81
CA GLU A 115 -7.79 -10.43 -8.40
C GLU A 115 -7.35 -9.22 -7.57
N LYS A 116 -6.42 -8.41 -8.10
CA LYS A 116 -5.95 -7.18 -7.42
C LYS A 116 -7.07 -6.17 -7.20
N LYS A 117 -8.02 -6.05 -8.13
CA LYS A 117 -9.17 -5.17 -7.98
C LYS A 117 -10.13 -5.70 -6.91
N ASP A 118 -10.32 -7.00 -6.82
CA ASP A 118 -11.25 -7.60 -5.86
C ASP A 118 -10.67 -7.60 -4.44
N ASP A 119 -9.37 -7.89 -4.29
CA ASP A 119 -8.63 -7.69 -3.04
C ASP A 119 -8.72 -6.23 -2.57
N GLN A 120 -8.53 -5.28 -3.48
CA GLN A 120 -8.65 -3.86 -3.18
C GLN A 120 -10.06 -3.51 -2.69
N LYS A 121 -11.11 -3.99 -3.37
CA LYS A 121 -12.50 -3.73 -2.95
C LYS A 121 -12.79 -4.31 -1.58
N ALA A 122 -12.30 -5.51 -1.27
CA ALA A 122 -12.50 -6.15 0.01
C ALA A 122 -11.84 -5.34 1.15
N VAL A 123 -10.59 -4.91 0.94
CA VAL A 123 -9.85 -4.07 1.90
C VAL A 123 -10.50 -2.69 2.05
N ASP A 124 -10.88 -2.06 0.94
CA ASP A 124 -11.52 -0.74 0.93
C ASP A 124 -12.88 -0.76 1.63
N ALA A 125 -13.68 -1.81 1.45
CA ALA A 125 -14.99 -1.93 2.08
C ALA A 125 -14.91 -1.92 3.62
N ALA A 126 -13.90 -2.57 4.18
CA ALA A 126 -13.64 -2.54 5.62
C ALA A 126 -13.10 -1.18 6.08
N LEU A 127 -12.16 -0.61 5.33
CA LEU A 127 -11.51 0.66 5.69
C LEU A 127 -12.41 1.88 5.57
N ILE A 128 -13.29 1.95 4.57
CA ILE A 128 -14.18 3.10 4.38
C ILE A 128 -15.09 3.26 5.61
N LYS A 129 -15.64 2.16 6.13
CA LYS A 129 -16.46 2.17 7.35
C LYS A 129 -15.68 2.71 8.56
N ALA A 130 -14.42 2.31 8.70
CA ALA A 130 -13.57 2.78 9.79
C ALA A 130 -13.17 4.27 9.63
N ILE A 131 -13.01 4.73 8.39
CA ILE A 131 -12.62 6.11 8.07
C ILE A 131 -13.78 7.10 8.21
N GLU A 132 -15.03 6.66 8.05
CA GLU A 132 -16.20 7.51 8.25
C GLU A 132 -16.29 8.13 9.66
N GLY A 133 -15.77 7.42 10.66
CA GLY A 133 -15.71 7.90 12.05
C GLY A 133 -14.55 8.86 12.35
N VAL A 134 -13.62 9.09 11.42
CA VAL A 134 -12.42 9.90 11.66
C VAL A 134 -12.47 11.24 10.88
N PRO A 135 -12.47 12.39 11.56
CA PRO A 135 -12.51 13.70 10.90
C PRO A 135 -11.31 13.92 9.96
N ASN A 136 -11.55 14.57 8.81
CA ASN A 136 -10.54 15.01 7.83
C ASN A 136 -9.77 13.91 7.07
N LEU A 137 -10.31 12.69 6.97
CA LEU A 137 -9.73 11.60 6.17
C LEU A 137 -10.47 11.32 4.85
N LYS A 138 -11.57 12.02 4.58
CA LYS A 138 -12.35 11.90 3.33
C LYS A 138 -11.90 12.83 2.21
N ASP A 139 -11.02 13.79 2.54
CA ASP A 139 -10.59 14.89 1.65
C ASP A 139 -9.26 14.60 0.92
#